data_AF-A0AA46YND3-F1
#
_entry.id   AF-A0AA46YND3-F1
#
_cell.length_a   1.000
_cell.length_b   1.000
_cell.length_c   1.000
_cell.angle_alpha   90.00
_cell.angle_beta   90.00
_cell.angle_gamma   90.00
#
_symmetry.space_group_name_H-M   'P 1'
#
loop_
_entity.id
_entity.type
_entity.pdbx_description
1 polymer ?
#
loop_
_entity_poly.entity_id
_entity_poly.type
_entity_poly.pdbx_seq_one_letter_code
_entity_poly.pdbx_strand_id
1 'polypeptide(L)'
;MRIFDPHIHMTSRTTNDYEAMYAAGVRALVEPAFWLGQPRTSVESFCDYFDGLVGWERFRASQFGIAHHCTIALNPKEANDPRCLDVLDVLPRYLAKDGVVAVGEVGFDSMTTAEEKAFSRQLALAAEFELPVLVHTPHRDKEAGTQRTLDLVEESGIPPGHVLVDHLNEVTVGLVADTGCWMGFSIYPDTKMDEHRMVRILQDRGLDRVLVNSAADWGRSDPLKTAKTGAAMLDAGYTDADVDRVLWQNPVEFFGQSGRLLLPDDGDAHTDAGATYEGNSILRGARPEG
;
A
#
# COMPACT_ATOMS: atom_id res chain seq x y z
N MET A 1 -4.25 -5.44 -20.19
CA MET A 1 -4.63 -5.10 -18.80
C MET A 1 -3.47 -4.33 -18.17
N ARG A 2 -3.75 -3.22 -17.50
CA ARG A 2 -2.80 -2.47 -16.68
C ARG A 2 -3.21 -2.64 -15.22
N ILE A 3 -2.23 -2.80 -14.33
CA ILE A 3 -2.46 -3.06 -12.91
C ILE A 3 -1.69 -2.04 -12.09
N PHE A 4 -2.35 -1.50 -11.09
CA PHE A 4 -1.80 -0.77 -9.97
C PHE A 4 -1.99 -1.64 -8.73
N ASP A 5 -0.91 -2.18 -8.15
CA ASP A 5 -0.98 -2.87 -6.86
C ASP A 5 -0.93 -1.84 -5.71
N PRO A 6 -2.04 -1.57 -5.00
CA PRO A 6 -2.13 -0.47 -4.05
C PRO A 6 -1.48 -0.76 -2.69
N HIS A 7 -0.93 -1.97 -2.49
CA HIS A 7 -0.25 -2.35 -1.26
C HIS A 7 0.62 -3.59 -1.48
N ILE A 8 1.94 -3.40 -1.53
CA ILE A 8 2.94 -4.48 -1.63
C ILE A 8 4.28 -4.03 -1.00
N HIS A 9 4.99 -4.90 -0.29
CA HIS A 9 6.23 -4.53 0.43
C HIS A 9 7.48 -4.94 -0.34
N MET A 10 7.84 -4.17 -1.37
CA MET A 10 8.92 -4.53 -2.31
C MET A 10 10.32 -4.56 -1.70
N THR A 11 10.59 -3.83 -0.61
CA THR A 11 11.86 -3.93 0.13
C THR A 11 12.19 -5.37 0.52
N SER A 12 11.16 -6.20 0.75
CA SER A 12 11.31 -7.63 1.08
C SER A 12 11.39 -8.57 -0.14
N ARG A 13 11.29 -8.02 -1.36
CA ARG A 13 11.10 -8.76 -2.62
C ARG A 13 12.27 -8.63 -3.57
N THR A 14 12.38 -9.62 -4.45
CA THR A 14 13.51 -9.75 -5.39
C THR A 14 13.27 -8.97 -6.68
N THR A 15 14.32 -8.74 -7.47
CA THR A 15 14.16 -8.17 -8.83
C THR A 15 13.38 -9.08 -9.77
N ASN A 16 13.44 -10.41 -9.57
CA ASN A 16 12.62 -11.35 -10.33
C ASN A 16 11.12 -11.10 -10.13
N ASP A 17 10.71 -10.65 -8.94
CA ASP A 17 9.32 -10.29 -8.69
C ASP A 17 8.91 -9.08 -9.53
N TYR A 18 9.75 -8.05 -9.66
CA TYR A 18 9.47 -6.91 -10.54
C TYR A 18 9.33 -7.32 -12.01
N GLU A 19 10.22 -8.17 -12.52
CA GLU A 19 10.14 -8.68 -13.90
C GLU A 19 8.81 -9.42 -14.14
N ALA A 20 8.44 -10.31 -13.20
CA ALA A 20 7.20 -11.06 -13.27
C ALA A 20 5.95 -10.15 -13.17
N MET A 21 5.97 -9.18 -12.26
CA MET A 21 4.91 -8.19 -12.10
C MET A 21 4.71 -7.35 -13.36
N TYR A 22 5.80 -6.86 -13.96
CA TYR A 22 5.73 -6.08 -15.19
C TYR A 22 5.18 -6.92 -16.35
N ALA A 23 5.64 -8.16 -16.49
CA ALA A 23 5.12 -9.10 -17.50
C ALA A 23 3.63 -9.41 -17.30
N ALA A 24 3.15 -9.43 -16.06
CA ALA A 24 1.74 -9.64 -15.72
C ALA A 24 0.85 -8.39 -15.89
N GLY A 25 1.44 -7.23 -16.21
CA GLY A 25 0.71 -5.99 -16.47
C GLY A 25 0.77 -4.96 -15.34
N VAL A 26 1.52 -5.19 -14.26
CA VAL A 26 1.73 -4.18 -13.22
C VAL A 26 2.57 -3.04 -13.79
N ARG A 27 2.11 -1.81 -13.59
CA ARG A 27 2.78 -0.57 -14.04
C ARG A 27 3.00 0.42 -12.91
N ALA A 28 2.22 0.34 -11.84
CA ALA A 28 2.37 1.15 -10.66
C ALA A 28 2.15 0.32 -9.40
N LEU A 29 2.76 0.74 -8.29
CA LEU A 29 2.48 0.17 -6.98
C LEU A 29 2.63 1.20 -5.86
N VAL A 30 2.04 0.88 -4.71
CA VAL A 30 2.28 1.57 -3.43
C VAL A 30 2.89 0.57 -2.44
N GLU A 31 4.00 0.96 -1.83
CA GLU A 31 4.63 0.25 -0.74
C GLU A 31 4.42 0.97 0.59
N PRO A 32 3.57 0.43 1.49
CA PRO A 32 3.42 1.00 2.81
C PRO A 32 4.64 0.77 3.68
N ALA A 33 4.98 1.77 4.49
CA ALA A 33 5.96 1.63 5.54
C ALA A 33 5.56 0.50 6.50
N PHE A 34 6.42 -0.51 6.59
CA PHE A 34 6.17 -1.72 7.37
C PHE A 34 7.40 -2.17 8.17
N TRP A 35 7.23 -3.26 8.92
CA TRP A 35 8.30 -3.91 9.66
C TRP A 35 9.42 -4.38 8.73
N LEU A 36 10.65 -4.01 9.10
CA LEU A 36 11.87 -4.23 8.30
C LEU A 36 12.35 -5.69 8.26
N GLY A 37 11.61 -6.64 8.82
CA GLY A 37 12.08 -8.02 8.98
C GLY A 37 12.93 -8.25 10.24
N GLN A 38 13.19 -7.19 11.02
CA GLN A 38 13.88 -7.25 12.31
C GLN A 38 13.41 -6.10 13.23
N PRO A 39 13.35 -6.28 14.57
CA PRO A 39 12.97 -5.19 15.49
C PRO A 39 13.94 -4.02 15.41
N ARG A 40 13.43 -2.83 15.12
CA ARG A 40 14.24 -1.61 15.08
C ARG A 40 14.83 -1.32 16.46
N THR A 41 16.06 -0.81 16.46
CA THR A 41 16.81 -0.49 17.68
C THR A 41 16.92 1.00 17.93
N SER A 42 16.53 1.82 16.95
CA SER A 42 16.66 3.27 16.97
C SER A 42 15.73 3.92 15.92
N VAL A 43 15.49 5.23 16.05
CA VAL A 43 14.72 6.02 15.08
C VAL A 43 15.46 6.15 13.76
N GLU A 44 16.79 6.17 13.80
CA GLU A 44 17.66 6.26 12.62
C GLU A 44 17.40 5.10 11.64
N SER A 45 17.07 3.91 12.16
CA SER A 45 16.67 2.78 11.30
C SER A 45 15.38 3.05 10.51
N PHE A 46 14.45 3.86 11.03
CA PHE A 46 13.31 4.33 10.24
C PHE A 46 13.74 5.33 9.19
N CYS A 47 14.63 6.27 9.50
CA CYS A 47 15.13 7.24 8.54
C CYS A 47 15.77 6.54 7.33
N ASP A 48 16.72 5.63 7.56
CA ASP A 48 17.38 4.89 6.48
C ASP A 48 16.37 4.08 5.65
N TYR A 49 15.37 3.48 6.31
CA TYR A 49 14.31 2.74 5.63
C TYR A 49 13.40 3.65 4.78
N PHE A 50 12.97 4.79 5.32
CA PHE A 50 12.13 5.75 4.60
C PHE A 50 12.87 6.42 3.44
N ASP A 51 14.15 6.75 3.61
CA ASP A 51 15.00 7.21 2.51
C ASP A 51 15.14 6.12 1.43
N GLY A 52 15.23 4.85 1.84
CA GLY A 52 15.13 3.69 0.94
C GLY A 52 13.82 3.64 0.14
N LEU A 53 12.67 3.77 0.81
CA LEU A 53 11.35 3.76 0.15
C LEU A 53 11.17 4.91 -0.84
N VAL A 54 11.54 6.14 -0.45
CA VAL A 54 11.31 7.32 -1.29
C VAL A 54 12.32 7.43 -2.43
N GLY A 55 13.54 6.93 -2.21
CA GLY A 55 14.66 7.05 -3.15
C GLY A 55 14.99 5.74 -3.86
N TRP A 56 15.64 4.82 -3.14
CA TRP A 56 16.21 3.61 -3.72
C TRP A 56 15.15 2.69 -4.33
N GLU A 57 14.04 2.42 -3.65
CA GLU A 57 12.98 1.54 -4.15
C GLU A 57 12.28 2.13 -5.36
N ARG A 58 12.10 3.47 -5.39
CA ARG A 58 11.64 4.18 -6.58
C ARG A 58 12.57 3.97 -7.77
N PHE A 59 13.86 4.18 -7.55
CA PHE A 59 14.87 3.91 -8.57
C PHE A 59 14.84 2.44 -9.00
N ARG A 60 14.86 1.50 -8.05
CA ARG A 60 14.92 0.06 -8.31
C ARG A 60 13.72 -0.42 -9.12
N ALA A 61 12.50 -0.04 -8.74
CA ALA A 61 11.28 -0.39 -9.48
C ALA A 61 11.26 0.19 -10.90
N SER A 62 11.75 1.43 -11.06
CA SER A 62 11.81 2.07 -12.38
C SER A 62 12.64 1.25 -13.37
N GLN A 63 13.73 0.61 -12.93
CA GLN A 63 14.55 -0.22 -13.82
C GLN A 63 13.80 -1.40 -14.46
N PHE A 64 12.61 -1.73 -13.94
CA PHE A 64 11.73 -2.77 -14.47
C PHE A 64 10.43 -2.20 -15.07
N GLY A 65 10.36 -0.89 -15.31
CA GLY A 65 9.19 -0.22 -15.90
C GLY A 65 8.01 -0.05 -14.95
N ILE A 66 8.24 -0.10 -13.63
CA ILE A 66 7.19 0.04 -12.61
C ILE A 66 7.38 1.35 -11.84
N ALA A 67 6.33 2.16 -11.79
CA ALA A 67 6.27 3.36 -10.96
C ALA A 67 6.01 2.98 -9.49
N HIS A 68 6.92 3.36 -8.60
CA HIS A 68 6.83 3.06 -7.18
C HIS A 68 6.52 4.33 -6.37
N HIS A 69 5.53 4.16 -5.50
CA HIS A 69 5.07 5.12 -4.51
C HIS A 69 5.12 4.46 -3.14
N CYS A 70 5.04 5.26 -2.08
CA CYS A 70 4.97 4.73 -0.74
C CYS A 70 3.96 5.48 0.13
N THR A 71 3.59 4.83 1.23
CA THR A 71 2.95 5.50 2.37
C THR A 71 3.92 5.48 3.54
N ILE A 72 3.87 6.51 4.38
CA ILE A 72 4.82 6.67 5.50
C ILE A 72 4.05 6.79 6.81
N ALA A 73 4.43 5.97 7.79
CA ALA A 73 3.84 5.89 9.11
C ALA A 73 4.75 5.15 10.10
N LEU A 74 4.40 5.25 11.38
CA LEU A 74 4.68 4.24 12.39
C LEU A 74 3.59 3.16 12.32
N ASN A 75 3.96 1.98 11.83
CA ASN A 75 3.06 0.84 11.71
C ASN A 75 2.60 0.31 13.09
N PRO A 76 1.34 -0.13 13.26
CA PRO A 76 0.83 -0.63 14.55
C PRO A 76 1.66 -1.78 15.14
N LYS A 77 2.25 -2.64 14.30
CA LYS A 77 3.12 -3.73 14.74
C LYS A 77 4.33 -3.26 15.55
N GLU A 78 4.80 -2.04 15.30
CA GLU A 78 5.96 -1.43 15.97
C GLU A 78 5.56 -0.36 17.00
N ALA A 79 4.28 0.07 17.04
CA ALA A 79 3.80 1.15 17.90
C ALA A 79 3.83 0.83 19.40
N ASN A 80 3.88 -0.45 19.77
CA ASN A 80 4.03 -0.90 21.16
C ASN A 80 5.46 -0.81 21.68
N ASP A 81 6.45 -0.58 20.82
CA ASP A 81 7.85 -0.47 21.21
C ASP A 81 8.21 1.01 21.49
N PRO A 82 8.56 1.38 22.74
CA PRO A 82 8.92 2.75 23.07
C PRO A 82 10.08 3.32 22.26
N ARG A 83 10.97 2.46 21.74
CA ARG A 83 12.11 2.87 20.90
C ARG A 83 11.68 3.39 19.53
N CYS A 84 10.46 3.07 19.10
CA CYS A 84 9.92 3.45 17.81
C CYS A 84 9.09 4.74 17.87
N LEU A 85 8.63 5.17 19.05
CA LEU A 85 7.65 6.25 19.19
C LEU A 85 8.16 7.60 18.66
N ASP A 86 9.44 7.90 18.88
CA ASP A 86 10.07 9.16 18.46
C ASP A 86 10.09 9.32 16.92
N VAL A 87 9.81 8.27 16.15
CA VAL A 87 9.61 8.40 14.70
C VAL A 87 8.42 9.29 14.35
N LEU A 88 7.42 9.43 15.24
CA LEU A 88 6.24 10.27 15.01
C LEU A 88 6.62 11.74 14.77
N ASP A 89 7.70 12.22 15.38
CA ASP A 89 8.23 13.57 15.19
C ASP A 89 9.05 13.71 13.90
N VAL A 90 9.47 12.58 13.32
CA VAL A 90 10.22 12.50 12.07
C VAL A 90 9.29 12.43 10.84
N LEU A 91 8.09 11.86 10.98
CA LEU A 91 7.15 11.68 9.86
C LEU A 91 6.91 12.96 9.04
N PRO A 92 6.72 14.17 9.61
CA PRO A 92 6.51 15.40 8.85
C PRO A 92 7.53 15.65 7.74
N ARG A 93 8.80 15.28 7.95
CA ARG A 93 9.88 15.43 6.95
C ARG A 93 9.62 14.59 5.69
N TYR A 94 9.02 13.42 5.84
CA TYR A 94 8.76 12.48 4.75
C TYR A 94 7.38 12.70 4.14
N LEU A 95 6.38 13.05 4.97
CA LEU A 95 5.03 13.39 4.53
C LEU A 95 4.95 14.65 3.66
N ALA A 96 6.05 15.35 3.40
CA ALA A 96 6.12 16.45 2.45
C ALA A 96 6.70 16.05 1.07
N LYS A 97 7.15 14.81 0.88
CA LYS A 97 7.88 14.39 -0.33
C LYS A 97 6.95 13.89 -1.44
N ASP A 98 7.36 14.09 -2.70
CA ASP A 98 6.67 13.55 -3.87
C ASP A 98 6.69 12.02 -3.90
N GLY A 99 5.59 11.43 -4.36
CA GLY A 99 5.33 9.98 -4.35
C GLY A 99 5.20 9.34 -2.97
N VAL A 100 5.14 10.14 -1.89
CA VAL A 100 4.51 9.74 -0.63
C VAL A 100 3.03 10.10 -0.73
N VAL A 101 2.20 9.08 -0.97
CA VAL A 101 0.81 9.26 -1.45
C VAL A 101 -0.26 9.11 -0.36
N ALA A 102 0.11 8.69 0.84
CA ALA A 102 -0.78 8.64 2.00
C ALA A 102 0.04 8.55 3.30
N VAL A 103 -0.61 8.85 4.43
CA VAL A 103 -0.13 8.43 5.75
C VAL A 103 -0.54 6.97 5.93
N GLY A 104 0.42 6.07 6.10
CA GLY A 104 0.14 4.64 6.23
C GLY A 104 1.39 3.76 6.25
N GLU A 105 1.28 2.50 6.67
CA GLU A 105 0.08 1.91 7.29
C GLU A 105 -0.08 2.34 8.75
N VAL A 106 -1.27 2.84 9.10
CA VAL A 106 -1.66 3.19 10.49
C VAL A 106 -2.78 2.25 10.96
N GLY A 107 -3.13 2.23 12.24
CA GLY A 107 -4.28 1.44 12.72
C GLY A 107 -3.93 0.58 13.93
N PHE A 108 -4.36 -0.69 13.91
CA PHE A 108 -4.28 -1.59 15.05
C PHE A 108 -3.75 -2.97 14.67
N ASP A 109 -2.93 -3.56 15.53
CA ASP A 109 -2.54 -4.98 15.46
C ASP A 109 -3.06 -5.74 16.69
N SER A 110 -2.89 -5.16 17.88
CA SER A 110 -3.28 -5.74 19.18
C SER A 110 -4.25 -4.87 19.99
N MET A 111 -4.77 -3.78 19.43
CA MET A 111 -5.77 -2.90 20.05
C MET A 111 -5.29 -2.25 21.36
N THR A 112 -4.02 -1.87 21.43
CA THR A 112 -3.44 -1.29 22.64
C THR A 112 -3.63 0.24 22.70
N THR A 113 -3.49 0.81 23.90
CA THR A 113 -3.48 2.27 24.06
C THR A 113 -2.30 2.94 23.36
N ALA A 114 -1.17 2.24 23.18
CA ALA A 114 -0.03 2.78 22.45
C ALA A 114 -0.34 2.87 20.95
N GLU A 115 -0.94 1.82 20.38
CA GLU A 115 -1.43 1.82 19.00
C GLU A 115 -2.47 2.91 18.78
N GLU A 116 -3.47 3.05 19.65
CA GLU A 116 -4.50 4.08 19.52
C GLU A 116 -3.90 5.50 19.52
N LYS A 117 -2.99 5.80 20.46
CA LYS A 117 -2.32 7.11 20.52
C LYS A 117 -1.51 7.40 19.26
N ALA A 118 -0.75 6.41 18.76
CA ALA A 118 0.02 6.55 17.53
C ALA A 118 -0.91 6.73 16.33
N PHE A 119 -2.03 6.01 16.28
CA PHE A 119 -3.02 6.13 15.21
C PHE A 119 -3.66 7.52 15.20
N SER A 120 -4.19 8.01 16.33
CA SER A 120 -4.78 9.36 16.42
C SER A 120 -3.78 10.46 16.05
N ARG A 121 -2.51 10.36 16.48
CA ARG A 121 -1.47 11.33 16.09
C ARG A 121 -1.25 11.34 14.58
N GLN A 122 -1.25 10.18 13.95
CA GLN A 122 -1.02 10.05 12.52
C GLN A 122 -2.24 10.46 11.67
N LEU A 123 -3.46 10.28 12.19
CA LEU A 123 -4.66 10.91 11.60
C LEU A 123 -4.54 12.44 11.62
N ALA A 124 -4.09 13.02 12.73
CA ALA A 124 -3.85 14.47 12.80
C ALA A 124 -2.78 14.94 11.79
N LEU A 125 -1.72 14.14 11.57
CA LEU A 125 -0.72 14.41 10.53
C LEU A 125 -1.31 14.29 9.12
N ALA A 126 -2.19 13.32 8.86
CA ALA A 126 -2.84 13.19 7.56
C ALA A 126 -3.69 14.42 7.23
N ALA A 127 -4.44 14.93 8.22
CA ALA A 127 -5.19 16.18 8.08
C ALA A 127 -4.27 17.39 7.87
N GLU A 128 -3.16 17.50 8.61
CA GLU A 128 -2.19 18.61 8.49
C GLU A 128 -1.52 18.66 7.11
N PHE A 129 -1.20 17.49 6.54
CA PHE A 129 -0.52 17.37 5.25
C PHE A 129 -1.48 17.17 4.06
N GLU A 130 -2.79 17.20 4.32
CA GLU A 130 -3.85 16.98 3.33
C GLU A 130 -3.68 15.67 2.54
N LEU A 131 -3.23 14.60 3.23
CA LEU A 131 -2.96 13.30 2.63
C LEU A 131 -4.09 12.30 2.92
N PRO A 132 -4.35 11.37 1.98
CA PRO A 132 -5.14 10.17 2.26
C PRO A 132 -4.53 9.35 3.40
N VAL A 133 -5.35 8.44 3.96
CA VAL A 133 -4.94 7.53 5.03
C VAL A 133 -5.11 6.08 4.57
N LEU A 134 -4.04 5.29 4.72
CA LEU A 134 -4.10 3.83 4.56
C LEU A 134 -4.10 3.16 5.93
N VAL A 135 -5.21 2.51 6.27
CA VAL A 135 -5.45 1.89 7.57
C VAL A 135 -5.35 0.37 7.50
N HIS A 136 -4.59 -0.19 8.44
CA HIS A 136 -4.45 -1.60 8.75
C HIS A 136 -5.50 -2.02 9.79
N THR A 137 -6.35 -2.97 9.44
CA THR A 137 -7.26 -3.62 10.41
C THR A 137 -6.59 -4.82 11.09
N PRO A 138 -6.83 -5.06 12.39
CA PRO A 138 -6.08 -6.05 13.16
C PRO A 138 -6.33 -7.48 12.70
N HIS A 139 -5.42 -8.39 13.01
CA HIS A 139 -5.58 -9.81 12.69
C HIS A 139 -6.56 -10.55 13.61
N ARG A 140 -6.76 -10.05 14.83
CA ARG A 140 -7.65 -10.64 15.86
C ARG A 140 -8.78 -9.66 16.18
N ASP A 141 -9.95 -10.21 16.46
CA ASP A 141 -11.17 -9.43 16.75
C ASP A 141 -11.44 -8.32 15.71
N LYS A 142 -11.41 -8.72 14.44
CA LYS A 142 -11.48 -7.83 13.26
C LYS A 142 -12.68 -6.90 13.28
N GLU A 143 -13.82 -7.36 13.77
CA GLU A 143 -15.05 -6.57 13.84
C GLU A 143 -14.90 -5.40 14.83
N ALA A 144 -14.51 -5.68 16.07
CA ALA A 144 -14.29 -4.64 17.07
C ALA A 144 -13.17 -3.65 16.67
N GLY A 145 -12.08 -4.16 16.09
CA GLY A 145 -10.99 -3.33 15.60
C GLY A 145 -11.37 -2.45 14.41
N THR A 146 -12.20 -2.96 13.50
CA THR A 146 -12.75 -2.17 12.38
C THR A 146 -13.69 -1.10 12.90
N GLN A 147 -14.58 -1.42 13.85
CA GLN A 147 -15.47 -0.43 14.45
C GLN A 147 -14.69 0.70 15.12
N ARG A 148 -13.71 0.37 15.98
CA ARG A 148 -12.90 1.40 16.65
C ARG A 148 -12.10 2.25 15.66
N THR A 149 -11.65 1.65 14.56
CA THR A 149 -11.01 2.38 13.46
C THR A 149 -11.95 3.43 12.88
N LEU A 150 -13.19 3.06 12.58
CA LEU A 150 -14.20 3.98 12.04
C LEU A 150 -14.52 5.10 13.03
N ASP A 151 -14.65 4.78 14.33
CA ASP A 151 -14.87 5.78 15.38
C ASP A 151 -13.73 6.82 15.42
N LEU A 152 -12.47 6.38 15.36
CA LEU A 152 -11.31 7.28 15.34
C LEU A 152 -11.24 8.13 14.07
N VAL A 153 -11.63 7.57 12.93
CA VAL A 153 -11.73 8.32 11.67
C VAL A 153 -12.78 9.42 11.80
N GLU A 154 -13.97 9.11 12.33
CA GLU A 154 -15.01 10.11 12.59
C GLU A 154 -14.54 11.19 13.57
N GLU A 155 -13.93 10.79 14.69
CA GLU A 155 -13.36 11.70 15.71
C GLU A 155 -12.29 12.64 15.12
N SER A 156 -11.51 12.16 14.13
CA SER A 156 -10.45 12.95 13.48
C SER A 156 -10.98 14.04 12.55
N GLY A 157 -12.23 13.93 12.09
CA GLY A 157 -12.83 14.84 11.12
C GLY A 157 -12.31 14.67 9.68
N ILE A 158 -11.48 13.66 9.40
CA ILE A 158 -11.04 13.35 8.03
C ILE A 158 -12.26 12.85 7.23
N PRO A 159 -12.49 13.36 6.01
CA PRO A 159 -13.57 12.86 5.16
C PRO A 159 -13.41 11.35 4.92
N PRO A 160 -14.47 10.53 5.08
CA PRO A 160 -14.37 9.08 4.85
C PRO A 160 -13.78 8.71 3.48
N GLY A 161 -14.09 9.49 2.43
CA GLY A 161 -13.53 9.27 1.08
C GLY A 161 -12.01 9.43 0.95
N HIS A 162 -11.32 9.96 1.97
CA HIS A 162 -9.87 10.05 2.05
C HIS A 162 -9.24 8.89 2.83
N VAL A 163 -10.03 7.91 3.30
CA VAL A 163 -9.56 6.78 4.11
C VAL A 163 -9.76 5.46 3.38
N LEU A 164 -8.69 4.69 3.25
CA LEU A 164 -8.71 3.29 2.81
C LEU A 164 -8.58 2.38 4.03
N VAL A 165 -9.64 1.65 4.35
CA VAL A 165 -9.62 0.62 5.38
C VAL A 165 -9.26 -0.70 4.70
N ASP A 166 -8.07 -1.20 4.96
CA ASP A 166 -7.50 -2.37 4.28
C ASP A 166 -7.63 -3.66 5.11
N HIS A 167 -7.34 -4.77 4.45
CA HIS A 167 -7.38 -6.14 4.96
C HIS A 167 -8.80 -6.59 5.36
N LEU A 168 -9.81 -6.05 4.69
CA LEU A 168 -11.19 -6.43 4.88
C LEU A 168 -11.45 -7.87 4.42
N ASN A 169 -12.53 -8.44 4.95
CA ASN A 169 -13.06 -9.74 4.56
C ASN A 169 -14.59 -9.70 4.61
N GLU A 170 -15.24 -10.85 4.44
CA GLU A 170 -16.70 -10.97 4.41
C GLU A 170 -17.38 -10.50 5.70
N VAL A 171 -16.67 -10.55 6.83
CA VAL A 171 -17.20 -10.13 8.14
C VAL A 171 -17.13 -8.62 8.31
N THR A 172 -16.06 -7.98 7.84
CA THR A 172 -15.82 -6.54 8.09
C THR A 172 -16.24 -5.63 6.94
N VAL A 173 -16.35 -6.13 5.71
CA VAL A 173 -16.71 -5.32 4.53
C VAL A 173 -18.02 -4.56 4.72
N GLY A 174 -19.02 -5.18 5.35
CA GLY A 174 -20.31 -4.56 5.61
C GLY A 174 -20.21 -3.32 6.50
N LEU A 175 -19.29 -3.31 7.48
CA LEU A 175 -19.10 -2.18 8.39
C LEU A 175 -18.53 -0.96 7.66
N VAL A 176 -17.67 -1.18 6.66
CA VAL A 176 -16.97 -0.11 5.94
C VAL A 176 -17.80 0.43 4.78
N ALA A 177 -18.52 -0.45 4.07
CA ALA A 177 -19.25 -0.11 2.84
C ALA A 177 -20.22 1.08 3.03
N ASP A 178 -20.87 1.17 4.19
CA ASP A 178 -21.91 2.18 4.45
C ASP A 178 -21.35 3.52 4.96
N THR A 179 -20.02 3.64 5.10
CA THR A 179 -19.37 4.83 5.70
C THR A 179 -18.85 5.84 4.68
N GLY A 180 -18.71 5.43 3.42
CA GLY A 180 -18.03 6.20 2.38
C GLY A 180 -16.51 6.06 2.35
N CYS A 181 -15.91 5.28 3.26
CA CYS A 181 -14.51 4.88 3.18
C CYS A 181 -14.24 3.96 1.97
N TRP A 182 -12.99 3.94 1.52
CA TRP A 182 -12.53 2.96 0.54
C TRP A 182 -12.26 1.61 1.21
N MET A 183 -12.54 0.53 0.47
CA MET A 183 -12.47 -0.85 0.95
C MET A 183 -11.27 -1.56 0.34
N GLY A 184 -10.28 -1.90 1.16
CA GLY A 184 -9.06 -2.59 0.74
C GLY A 184 -9.10 -4.09 1.07
N PHE A 185 -8.67 -4.92 0.11
CA PHE A 185 -8.63 -6.37 0.23
C PHE A 185 -7.27 -6.93 -0.18
N SER A 186 -6.59 -7.54 0.78
CA SER A 186 -5.36 -8.29 0.51
C SER A 186 -5.63 -9.73 0.15
N ILE A 187 -5.23 -10.10 -1.06
CA ILE A 187 -5.31 -11.47 -1.56
C ILE A 187 -3.98 -12.14 -1.24
N TYR A 188 -3.93 -12.84 -0.12
CA TYR A 188 -2.69 -13.35 0.47
C TYR A 188 -2.84 -14.85 0.79
N PRO A 189 -1.87 -15.70 0.41
CA PRO A 189 -1.96 -17.15 0.62
C PRO A 189 -2.25 -17.56 2.06
N ASP A 190 -3.15 -18.52 2.24
CA ASP A 190 -3.46 -19.25 3.48
C ASP A 190 -4.05 -18.45 4.66
N THR A 191 -3.82 -17.14 4.77
CA THR A 191 -4.12 -16.36 5.98
C THR A 191 -5.12 -15.23 5.80
N LYS A 192 -5.34 -14.73 4.58
CA LYS A 192 -6.26 -13.62 4.30
C LYS A 192 -7.38 -14.03 3.32
N MET A 193 -7.60 -13.22 2.27
CA MET A 193 -8.58 -13.48 1.22
C MET A 193 -7.95 -14.27 0.06
N ASP A 194 -8.80 -14.88 -0.77
CA ASP A 194 -8.41 -15.47 -2.05
C ASP A 194 -9.18 -14.83 -3.20
N GLU A 195 -8.74 -15.10 -4.43
CA GLU A 195 -9.25 -14.53 -5.67
C GLU A 195 -10.76 -14.79 -5.83
N HIS A 196 -11.25 -15.99 -5.52
CA HIS A 196 -12.66 -16.36 -5.69
C HIS A 196 -13.56 -15.77 -4.60
N ARG A 197 -13.06 -15.63 -3.38
CA ARG A 197 -13.74 -14.91 -2.29
C ARG A 197 -13.86 -13.43 -2.63
N MET A 198 -12.80 -12.84 -3.20
CA MET A 198 -12.85 -11.45 -3.67
C MET A 198 -13.91 -11.25 -4.75
N VAL A 199 -13.94 -12.12 -5.77
CA VAL A 199 -14.97 -12.08 -6.82
C VAL A 199 -16.39 -12.12 -6.25
N ARG A 200 -16.66 -12.97 -5.25
CA ARG A 200 -17.98 -13.01 -4.58
C ARG A 200 -18.33 -11.70 -3.89
N ILE A 201 -17.37 -11.08 -3.19
CA ILE A 201 -17.58 -9.75 -2.59
C ILE A 201 -17.92 -8.72 -3.67
N LEU A 202 -17.21 -8.72 -4.81
CA LEU A 202 -17.48 -7.81 -5.93
C LEU A 202 -18.88 -8.03 -6.53
N GLN A 203 -19.37 -9.27 -6.58
CA GLN A 203 -20.71 -9.59 -7.06
C GLN A 203 -21.80 -9.05 -6.13
N ASP A 204 -21.55 -9.11 -4.82
CA ASP A 204 -22.50 -8.65 -3.80
C ASP A 204 -22.47 -7.12 -3.59
N ARG A 205 -21.30 -6.49 -3.71
CA ARG A 205 -21.06 -5.09 -3.31
C ARG A 205 -20.78 -4.14 -4.48
N GLY A 206 -20.50 -4.66 -5.67
CA GLY A 206 -20.08 -3.87 -6.82
C GLY A 206 -18.59 -3.52 -6.79
N LEU A 207 -18.21 -2.62 -7.70
CA LEU A 207 -16.81 -2.30 -8.00
C LEU A 207 -16.39 -0.93 -7.47
N ASP A 208 -17.32 -0.13 -6.97
CA ASP A 208 -17.04 1.23 -6.51
C ASP A 208 -16.27 1.20 -5.19
N ARG A 209 -15.27 2.08 -5.08
CA ARG A 209 -14.41 2.24 -3.89
C ARG A 209 -13.71 0.97 -3.39
N VAL A 210 -13.43 0.02 -4.28
CA VAL A 210 -12.71 -1.22 -3.94
C VAL A 210 -11.27 -1.19 -4.44
N LEU A 211 -10.32 -1.48 -3.55
CA LEU A 211 -8.91 -1.69 -3.88
C LEU A 211 -8.54 -3.14 -3.56
N VAL A 212 -7.87 -3.80 -4.51
CA VAL A 212 -7.37 -5.17 -4.35
C VAL A 212 -5.85 -5.14 -4.43
N ASN A 213 -5.19 -5.75 -3.45
CA ASN A 213 -3.73 -5.78 -3.35
C ASN A 213 -3.17 -7.18 -3.08
N SER A 214 -1.88 -7.36 -3.37
CA SER A 214 -1.18 -8.61 -3.05
C SER A 214 -0.74 -8.67 -1.59
N ALA A 215 -0.43 -7.51 -0.97
CA ALA A 215 0.26 -7.41 0.32
C ALA A 215 1.46 -8.37 0.43
N ALA A 216 2.15 -8.61 -0.68
CA ALA A 216 3.28 -9.53 -0.69
C ALA A 216 4.45 -8.94 0.11
N ASP A 217 4.99 -9.75 1.02
CA ASP A 217 5.98 -9.36 2.02
C ASP A 217 7.04 -10.46 2.23
N TRP A 218 7.71 -10.41 3.39
CA TRP A 218 8.69 -11.39 3.89
C TRP A 218 8.21 -12.84 3.93
N GLY A 219 6.90 -13.07 4.02
CA GLY A 219 6.30 -14.39 4.13
C GLY A 219 6.26 -15.14 2.79
N ARG A 220 5.66 -16.33 2.82
CA ARG A 220 5.35 -17.10 1.61
C ARG A 220 4.19 -16.43 0.88
N SER A 221 4.51 -15.39 0.12
CA SER A 221 3.56 -14.51 -0.56
C SER A 221 3.83 -14.43 -2.06
N ASP A 222 2.82 -13.99 -2.81
CA ASP A 222 2.80 -13.99 -4.27
C ASP A 222 2.50 -12.57 -4.80
N PRO A 223 3.44 -11.92 -5.52
CA PRO A 223 3.27 -10.56 -6.00
C PRO A 223 2.33 -10.47 -7.21
N LEU A 224 1.89 -11.60 -7.77
CA LEU A 224 0.99 -11.66 -8.93
C LEU A 224 -0.48 -11.79 -8.53
N LYS A 225 -0.81 -11.64 -7.25
CA LYS A 225 -2.16 -11.84 -6.74
C LYS A 225 -3.19 -10.88 -7.33
N THR A 226 -2.82 -9.63 -7.59
CA THR A 226 -3.69 -8.68 -8.32
C THR A 226 -4.00 -9.15 -9.75
N ALA A 227 -3.00 -9.64 -10.48
CA ALA A 227 -3.19 -10.19 -11.83
C ALA A 227 -4.07 -11.46 -11.82
N LYS A 228 -3.87 -12.34 -10.84
CA LYS A 228 -4.69 -13.54 -10.67
C LYS A 228 -6.14 -13.21 -10.30
N THR A 229 -6.37 -12.19 -9.47
CA THR A 229 -7.72 -11.69 -9.21
C THR A 229 -8.37 -11.13 -10.47
N GLY A 230 -7.63 -10.37 -11.30
CA GLY A 230 -8.13 -9.90 -12.59
C GLY A 230 -8.56 -11.04 -13.51
N ALA A 231 -7.76 -12.12 -13.60
CA ALA A 231 -8.14 -13.32 -14.34
C ALA A 231 -9.41 -13.98 -13.77
N ALA A 232 -9.50 -14.12 -12.44
CA ALA A 232 -10.67 -14.69 -11.79
C ALA A 232 -11.94 -13.84 -12.01
N MET A 233 -11.82 -12.51 -12.10
CA MET A 233 -12.92 -11.64 -12.48
C MET A 233 -13.40 -11.91 -13.91
N LEU A 234 -12.47 -11.99 -14.88
CA LEU A 234 -12.83 -12.30 -16.28
C LEU A 234 -13.52 -13.68 -16.39
N ASP A 235 -12.99 -14.69 -15.70
CA ASP A 235 -13.59 -16.03 -15.66
C ASP A 235 -15.00 -16.03 -15.04
N ALA A 236 -15.29 -15.08 -14.15
CA ALA A 236 -16.60 -14.88 -13.54
C ALA A 236 -17.56 -14.02 -14.39
N GLY A 237 -17.14 -13.60 -15.58
CA GLY A 237 -17.98 -12.86 -16.54
C GLY A 237 -17.90 -11.33 -16.43
N TYR A 238 -16.96 -10.79 -15.66
CA TYR A 238 -16.66 -9.35 -15.70
C TYR A 238 -16.00 -8.96 -17.02
N THR A 239 -16.20 -7.72 -17.44
CA THR A 239 -15.57 -7.17 -18.64
C THR A 239 -14.16 -6.66 -18.36
N ASP A 240 -13.35 -6.44 -19.40
CA ASP A 240 -12.04 -5.78 -19.25
C ASP A 240 -12.16 -4.40 -18.59
N ALA A 241 -13.26 -3.68 -18.82
CA ALA A 241 -13.51 -2.37 -18.22
C ALA A 241 -13.78 -2.48 -16.70
N ASP A 242 -14.47 -3.54 -16.27
CA ASP A 242 -14.70 -3.82 -14.85
C ASP A 242 -13.38 -4.17 -14.14
N VAL A 243 -12.51 -4.92 -14.81
CA VAL A 243 -11.17 -5.25 -14.29
C VAL A 243 -10.30 -3.99 -14.23
N ASP A 244 -10.29 -3.14 -15.25
CA ASP A 244 -9.56 -1.85 -15.22
C ASP A 244 -10.10 -0.92 -14.13
N ARG A 245 -11.41 -0.94 -13.86
CA ARG A 245 -12.01 -0.19 -12.74
C ARG A 245 -11.37 -0.59 -11.41
N VAL A 246 -11.32 -1.89 -11.10
CA VAL A 246 -10.80 -2.38 -9.81
C VAL A 246 -9.28 -2.31 -9.72
N LEU A 247 -8.57 -2.71 -10.79
CA LEU A 247 -7.12 -2.88 -10.75
C LEU A 247 -6.33 -1.64 -11.18
N TRP A 248 -7.00 -0.59 -11.68
CA TRP A 248 -6.33 0.65 -12.09
C TRP A 248 -7.07 1.90 -11.65
N GLN A 249 -8.31 2.10 -12.09
CA GLN A 249 -9.01 3.38 -11.89
C GLN A 249 -9.23 3.69 -10.41
N ASN A 250 -9.65 2.70 -9.62
CA ASN A 250 -9.87 2.86 -8.18
C ASN A 250 -8.58 3.22 -7.41
N PRO A 251 -7.47 2.47 -7.53
CA PRO A 251 -6.19 2.88 -6.94
C PRO A 251 -5.74 4.29 -7.36
N VAL A 252 -5.87 4.63 -8.65
CA VAL A 252 -5.50 5.96 -9.16
C VAL A 252 -6.39 7.04 -8.55
N GLU A 253 -7.70 6.82 -8.47
CA GLU A 253 -8.66 7.75 -7.88
C GLU A 253 -8.37 7.97 -6.40
N PHE A 254 -8.13 6.89 -5.64
CA PHE A 254 -7.85 7.01 -4.21
C PHE A 254 -6.53 7.75 -3.93
N PHE A 255 -5.41 7.26 -4.47
CA PHE A 255 -4.10 7.84 -4.20
C PHE A 255 -3.85 9.16 -4.94
N GLY A 256 -4.58 9.41 -6.03
CA GLY A 256 -4.54 10.68 -6.77
C GLY A 256 -5.01 11.87 -5.92
N GLN A 257 -5.85 11.63 -4.90
CA GLN A 257 -6.27 12.65 -3.93
C GLN A 257 -5.09 13.31 -3.19
N SER A 258 -3.93 12.64 -3.11
CA SER A 258 -2.71 13.21 -2.53
C SER A 258 -2.08 14.34 -3.35
N GLY A 259 -2.40 14.43 -4.65
CA GLY A 259 -1.70 15.31 -5.59
C GLY A 259 -0.25 14.91 -5.87
N ARG A 260 0.21 13.76 -5.37
CA ARG A 260 1.62 13.32 -5.42
C ARG A 260 1.83 11.98 -6.12
N LEU A 261 0.79 11.47 -6.77
CA LEU A 261 0.85 10.25 -7.55
C LEU A 261 1.63 10.50 -8.85
N LEU A 262 2.67 9.72 -9.09
CA LEU A 262 3.60 9.81 -10.23
C LEU A 262 3.36 8.61 -11.16
N LEU A 263 2.30 8.69 -11.97
CA LEU A 263 2.03 7.66 -12.96
C LEU A 263 2.93 7.85 -14.19
N PRO A 264 3.36 6.76 -14.84
CA PRO A 264 4.07 6.86 -16.11
C PRO A 264 3.14 7.46 -17.17
N ASP A 265 3.64 8.43 -17.94
CA ASP A 265 2.94 8.90 -19.14
C ASP A 265 2.88 7.76 -20.17
N ASP A 266 1.82 7.75 -20.98
CA ASP A 266 1.62 6.78 -22.08
C ASP A 266 2.75 6.92 -23.12
N GLY A 267 3.89 6.26 -22.88
CA GLY A 267 5.05 6.24 -23.78
C GLY A 267 6.42 6.43 -23.13
N ASP A 268 6.51 6.87 -21.87
CA ASP A 268 7.76 7.36 -21.26
C ASP A 268 8.42 6.39 -20.26
N ALA A 269 8.12 5.09 -20.37
CA ALA A 269 8.86 4.06 -19.63
C ALA A 269 10.27 3.79 -20.23
N HIS A 270 10.95 4.83 -20.73
CA HIS A 270 12.37 4.74 -21.07
C HIS A 270 13.18 4.88 -19.79
N THR A 271 13.36 3.74 -19.13
CA THR A 271 14.31 3.65 -18.04
C THR A 271 15.69 3.49 -18.64
N ASP A 272 16.52 4.52 -18.45
CA ASP A 272 17.94 4.44 -18.77
C ASP A 272 18.53 3.32 -17.92
N ALA A 273 18.78 2.17 -18.56
CA ALA A 273 19.36 1.00 -17.92
C ALA A 273 20.75 1.28 -17.32
N GLY A 274 21.41 2.38 -17.73
CA GLY A 274 22.66 2.87 -17.17
C GLY A 274 22.50 3.84 -16.00
N ALA A 275 21.27 4.19 -15.61
CA ALA A 275 21.03 5.14 -14.54
C ALA A 275 21.60 4.65 -13.20
N THR A 276 22.03 5.61 -12.39
CA THR A 276 22.55 5.36 -11.04
C THR A 276 21.76 6.15 -10.01
N TYR A 277 21.60 5.58 -8.82
CA TYR A 277 21.09 6.27 -7.65
C TYR A 277 22.22 6.49 -6.64
N GLU A 278 22.60 7.75 -6.42
CA GLU A 278 23.70 8.12 -5.52
C GLU A 278 25.01 7.33 -5.79
N GLY A 279 25.30 7.08 -7.06
CA GLY A 279 26.47 6.31 -7.50
C GLY A 279 26.31 4.78 -7.46
N ASN A 280 25.17 4.26 -7.02
CA ASN A 280 24.85 2.83 -7.04
C ASN A 280 24.03 2.44 -8.28
N SER A 281 24.17 1.20 -8.75
CA SER A 281 23.39 0.65 -9.87
C SER A 281 22.92 -0.77 -9.58
N ILE A 282 21.85 -1.21 -10.27
CA ILE A 282 21.40 -2.60 -10.21
C ILE A 282 22.29 -3.55 -11.05
N LEU A 283 23.12 -3.00 -11.95
CA LEU A 283 23.94 -3.75 -12.90
C LEU A 283 25.17 -4.42 -12.30
N ARG A 284 25.43 -4.28 -10.99
CA ARG A 284 26.55 -4.93 -10.26
C ARG A 284 27.90 -4.82 -10.97
N GLY A 285 28.21 -3.64 -11.55
CA GLY A 285 29.47 -3.37 -12.24
C GLY A 285 29.49 -3.70 -13.73
N ALA A 286 28.43 -4.31 -14.28
CA ALA A 286 28.20 -4.32 -15.72
C ALA A 286 27.84 -2.89 -16.19
N ARG A 287 28.37 -2.47 -17.34
CA ARG A 287 27.96 -1.22 -18.00
C ARG A 287 27.03 -1.60 -19.16
N PRO A 288 25.96 -0.84 -19.42
CA PRO A 288 25.18 -1.05 -20.64
C PRO A 288 26.12 -0.94 -21.85
N GLU A 289 26.00 -1.86 -22.81
CA GLU A 289 26.65 -1.67 -24.11
C GLU A 289 25.98 -0.46 -24.77
N GLY A 290 26.78 0.55 -25.09
CA GLY A 290 26.33 1.82 -25.67
C GLY A 290 25.97 1.76 -27.13
#